data_AF-A0A8S2WZ14-F1
#
_entry.id   AF-A0A8S2WZ14-F1
#
_cell.length_a   1.000
_cell.length_b   1.000
_cell.length_c   1.000
_cell.angle_alpha   90.00
_cell.angle_beta   90.00
_cell.angle_gamma   90.00
#
_symmetry.space_group_name_H-M   'P 1'
#
loop_
_entity.id
_entity.type
_entity.pdbx_description
1 polymer ?
#
loop_
_entity_poly.entity_id
_entity_poly.type
_entity_poly.pdbx_seq_one_letter_code
_entity_poly.pdbx_strand_id
1 'polypeptide(L)' 'MYFSVLVFSTANSYWHLTGNTLVTDRHIRLTSDSQSKAGGLWNIIPVSYPDWEMHVHFKVHGTGKELFGD' A
#
# COMPACT_ATOMS: atom_id res chain seq x y z
N MET A 1 -4.76 18.30 12.95
CA MET A 1 -5.40 18.09 11.63
C MET A 1 -5.28 16.61 11.31
N TYR A 2 -6.36 15.85 11.43
CA TYR A 2 -6.33 14.40 11.19
C TYR A 2 -6.44 14.17 9.68
N PHE A 3 -5.37 13.72 9.04
CA PHE A 3 -5.42 13.23 7.67
C PHE A 3 -5.85 11.76 7.73
N SER A 4 -7.15 11.49 7.74
CA SER A 4 -7.64 10.11 7.61
C SER A 4 -7.65 9.74 6.13
N VAL A 5 -6.78 8.82 5.73
CA VAL A 5 -6.87 8.20 4.41
C VAL A 5 -7.95 7.12 4.50
N LEU A 6 -9.21 7.50 4.25
CA LEU A 6 -10.28 6.56 3.98
C LEU A 6 -10.08 5.97 2.57
N VAL A 7 -9.25 4.94 2.47
CA VAL A 7 -9.10 4.13 1.24
C VAL A 7 -10.34 3.25 1.06
N PHE A 8 -11.53 3.81 0.80
CA PHE A 8 -12.71 2.95 0.56
C PHE A 8 -13.63 3.35 -0.60
N SER A 9 -13.28 4.29 -1.48
CA SER A 9 -14.03 4.40 -2.75
C SER A 9 -13.28 4.85 -3.99
N THR A 10 -12.01 5.26 -3.88
CA THR A 10 -11.32 5.88 -5.01
C THR A 10 -9.83 5.55 -5.05
N ALA A 11 -9.47 4.27 -5.14
CA ALA A 11 -8.09 3.85 -5.43
C ALA A 11 -7.48 4.49 -6.70
N ASN A 12 -8.28 5.26 -7.46
CA ASN A 12 -7.90 6.03 -8.63
C ASN A 12 -7.81 7.56 -8.42
N SER A 13 -8.14 8.14 -7.25
CA SER A 13 -8.21 9.61 -7.11
C SER A 13 -7.03 10.28 -6.40
N TYR A 14 -6.28 9.55 -5.56
CA TYR A 14 -5.14 10.12 -4.80
C TYR A 14 -3.90 9.23 -4.81
N TRP A 15 -4.05 7.99 -5.26
CA TRP A 15 -3.02 6.98 -5.21
C TRP A 15 -2.81 6.40 -6.60
N HIS A 16 -1.55 6.30 -7.01
CA HIS A 16 -1.13 5.61 -8.21
C HIS A 16 -0.64 4.22 -7.81
N LEU A 17 -1.29 3.20 -8.37
CA LEU A 17 -0.97 1.79 -8.14
C LEU A 17 -0.02 1.30 -9.22
N THR A 18 0.99 0.52 -8.85
CA THR A 18 1.93 -0.09 -9.79
C THR A 18 2.08 -1.58 -9.54
N GLY A 19 2.51 -2.31 -10.57
CA GLY A 19 2.86 -3.72 -10.49
C GLY A 19 1.68 -4.62 -10.11
N ASN A 20 1.91 -5.55 -9.19
CA ASN A 20 0.95 -6.57 -8.76
C ASN A 20 0.00 -6.12 -7.64
N THR A 21 -0.10 -4.81 -7.40
CA THR A 21 -0.92 -4.26 -6.32
C THR A 21 -2.41 -4.53 -6.56
N LEU A 22 -3.07 -5.09 -5.55
CA LEU A 22 -4.50 -5.36 -5.52
C LEU A 22 -5.16 -4.55 -4.40
N VAL A 23 -6.20 -3.80 -4.73
CA VAL A 23 -7.05 -3.12 -3.74
C VAL A 23 -8.30 -3.94 -3.52
N THR A 24 -8.64 -4.15 -2.25
CA THR A 24 -9.87 -4.81 -1.82
C THR A 24 -10.59 -3.93 -0.80
N ASP A 25 -11.84 -4.26 -0.48
CA ASP A 25 -12.62 -3.59 0.57
C ASP A 25 -12.07 -3.80 2.00
N ARG A 26 -10.95 -4.50 2.17
CA ARG A 26 -10.35 -4.78 3.49
C ARG A 26 -8.91 -4.32 3.62
N HIS A 27 -8.13 -4.41 2.54
CA HIS A 27 -6.73 -4.04 2.54
C HIS A 27 -6.23 -3.75 1.12
N ILE A 28 -5.07 -3.09 1.05
CA ILE A 28 -4.21 -3.06 -0.13
C ILE A 28 -3.18 -4.18 0.01
N ARG A 29 -3.06 -5.05 -1.01
CA ARG A 29 -2.03 -6.08 -1.09
C ARG A 29 -1.04 -5.71 -2.19
N LEU A 30 0.22 -5.46 -1.84
CA LEU A 30 1.26 -5.07 -2.80
C LEU A 30 1.66 -6.23 -3.71
N THR A 31 1.82 -7.43 -3.16
CA THR A 31 2.22 -8.64 -3.90
C THR A 31 1.45 -9.86 -3.40
N SER A 32 1.24 -10.85 -4.28
CA SER A 32 0.77 -12.17 -3.87
C SER A 32 1.92 -13.03 -3.36
N ASP A 33 1.63 -14.08 -2.59
CA ASP A 33 2.60 -15.06 -2.05
C ASP A 33 3.34 -15.90 -3.11
N SER A 34 3.20 -15.55 -4.39
CA SER A 34 3.99 -16.11 -5.49
C SER A 34 5.32 -15.35 -5.61
N GLN A 35 6.40 -16.06 -5.86
CA GLN A 35 7.72 -15.47 -6.13
C GLN A 35 7.72 -14.49 -7.32
N SER A 36 8.71 -13.59 -7.31
CA SER A 36 8.99 -12.62 -8.39
C SER A 36 7.82 -11.68 -8.68
N LYS A 37 7.23 -11.10 -7.63
CA LYS A 37 6.18 -10.09 -7.72
C LYS A 37 6.70 -8.77 -7.17
N ALA A 38 6.32 -7.69 -7.83
CA ALA A 38 6.61 -6.34 -7.39
C ALA A 38 5.33 -5.53 -7.50
N GLY A 39 5.04 -4.72 -6.48
CA GLY A 39 3.90 -3.82 -6.47
C GLY A 39 4.22 -2.60 -5.63
N GLY A 40 3.55 -1.50 -5.95
CA GLY A 40 3.76 -0.22 -5.28
C GLY A 40 2.50 0.61 -5.22
N LEU A 41 2.53 1.53 -4.27
CA LEU A 41 1.50 2.53 -4.03
C LEU A 41 2.20 3.88 -3.90
N TRP A 42 1.77 4.86 -4.67
CA TRP A 42 2.35 6.20 -4.68
C TRP A 42 1.29 7.26 -4.50
N ASN A 43 1.46 8.18 -3.55
CA ASN A 43 0.57 9.33 -3.41
C ASN A 43 0.87 10.35 -4.51
N ILE A 44 -0.11 10.68 -5.35
CA ILE A 44 0.08 11.65 -6.44
C ILE A 44 -0.14 13.10 -6.01
N ILE A 45 -0.62 13.34 -4.78
CA ILE A 45 -0.83 14.68 -4.25
C ILE A 45 0.40 15.10 -3.44
N PRO A 46 1.09 16.20 -3.79
CA PRO A 46 2.24 16.67 -3.03
C PRO A 46 1.87 16.98 -1.57
N VAL A 47 2.75 16.59 -0.65
CA VAL A 47 2.66 17.03 0.75
C VAL A 47 3.33 18.41 0.85
N SER A 48 2.53 19.46 1.02
CA SER A 48 3.01 20.85 1.08
C SER A 48 3.35 21.33 2.50
N TYR A 49 3.16 20.48 3.51
CA TYR A 49 3.38 20.84 4.91
C TYR A 49 4.79 20.44 5.36
N PRO A 50 5.53 21.34 6.03
CA PRO A 50 6.87 21.05 6.51
C PRO A 50 6.86 20.01 7.63
N ASP A 51 5.86 20.07 8.52
CA ASP A 51 5.64 19.11 9.59
C ASP A 51 4.54 18.15 9.18
N TRP A 52 4.89 16.88 8.95
CA TRP A 52 3.94 15.85 8.56
C TRP A 52 4.26 14.50 9.22
N GLU A 53 3.23 13.68 9.36
CA GLU A 53 3.31 12.36 9.97
C GLU A 53 2.44 11.36 9.17
N MET A 54 2.91 10.12 9.05
CA MET A 54 2.18 9.03 8.38
C MET A 54 2.14 7.80 9.28
N HIS A 55 0.96 7.24 9.47
CA HIS A 55 0.74 6.00 10.21
C HIS A 55 0.36 4.89 9.23
N VAL A 56 1.10 3.79 9.25
CA VAL A 56 0.85 2.64 8.38
C VAL A 56 0.70 1.38 9.22
N HIS A 57 -0.41 0.68 9.02
CA HIS A 57 -0.58 -0.68 9.52
C HIS A 57 -0.30 -1.64 8.38
N PHE A 58 0.69 -2.51 8.56
CA PHE A 58 1.05 -3.52 7.56
C PHE A 58 1.18 -4.90 8.19
N LYS A 59 1.06 -5.92 7.34
CA LYS A 59 1.31 -7.31 7.70
C LYS A 59 2.01 -7.99 6.53
N VAL A 60 3.03 -8.79 6.85
CA VAL A 60 3.70 -9.68 5.91
C VAL A 60 3.26 -11.12 6.21
N HIS A 61 2.95 -11.88 5.18
CA HIS A 61 2.65 -13.31 5.27
C HIS A 61 3.22 -14.06 4.08
N GLY A 62 3.37 -15.37 4.22
CA GLY A 62 3.79 -16.27 3.16
C GLY A 62 3.36 -17.70 3.50
N THR A 63 3.23 -18.54 2.49
CA THR A 63 2.85 -19.96 2.67
C THR A 63 4.01 -20.86 3.08
N GLY A 64 5.26 -20.39 2.98
CA GLY A 64 6.46 -21.12 3.36
C GLY A 64 6.77 -21.06 4.86
N LYS A 65 7.60 -22.00 5.35
CA LYS A 65 8.14 -21.98 6.73
C LYS A 65 9.11 -20.80 6.97
N GLU A 66 9.68 -20.26 5.89
CA GLU A 66 10.66 -19.19 5.92
C GLU A 66 10.14 -18.00 5.10
N LEU A 67 10.31 -16.81 5.64
CA LEU A 67 10.08 -15.56 4.92
C LEU A 67 11.38 -15.20 4.21
N PHE A 68 11.35 -15.15 2.89
CA PHE A 68 12.43 -14.60 2.07
C PHE A 68 12.05 -13.17 1.70
N GLY A 69 12.98 -12.23 1.84
CA GLY A 69 12.78 -10.82 1.50
C GLY A 69 13.85 -10.36 0.51
N ASP A 70 13.44 -9.49 -0.40
CA ASP A 70 14.28 -8.64 -1.25
C ASP A 70 14.26 -7.18 -0.80
#